data_AF-A0A8T5M6L6-F1
#
_entry.id   AF-A0A8T5M6L6-F1
#
_cell.length_a   1.000
_cell.length_b   1.000
_cell.length_c   1.000
_cell.angle_alpha   90.00
_cell.angle_beta   90.00
_cell.angle_gamma   90.00
#
_symmetry.space_group_name_H-M   'P 1'
#
loop_
_entity.id
_entity.type
_entity.pdbx_description
1 polymer ?
#
loop_
_entity_poly.entity_id
_entity_poly.type
_entity_poly.pdbx_seq_one_letter_code
_entity_poly.pdbx_strand_id
1 'polypeptide(L)'
;MPSKKEVKELNKDLVLAIEWTAAEYKFLNELLQDLEEIGTGKEPLKNLRKASKILRYISRAERRANRFERRVRKKIEELGKEEFALTDFINALREIAKELDVERAHLVNYSSFYDGLLEKELNRAVAEEQLEEEIKKENPQKAQQIHTALLQLVHQIEYQIKDAEKWISALDASLKKAQRIFDRLPDEDKINLQKEGLEILHKYRWAYPDNDKTTIFLAQHPADLEEMVKTSGLDAWYLFGYSLPAVKDLINERTWPMVMVGLVKMMVANGRNLEILLHRGLPAVKDLINEHTWPGLVKMAQAVGEKAGTFFREGLYSEYINNPDLSYNKKKWSEVVELVEKNKGKIRHALYSGQKPTFFKDVNGKLGIVKGKLQKDGSETIVLGGPLLGKAIIRIISDQAFQGWKKAFEAEKVWGDLGFDYVPIEPILKIGGKLRAFKTKEGLWRVSTKVLGPTLKNFMRSGGYETHEELLLMQEKIIDGLNKLKISHGHLHGNNFCIEFHEGKIRLYAIDFDQAVS
;
A
#
# COMPACT_ATOMS: atom_id res chain seq x y z
N MET A 1 31.84 26.86 9.79
CA MET A 1 30.64 27.18 8.98
C MET A 1 29.74 25.97 9.07
N PRO A 2 28.42 26.12 9.23
CA PRO A 2 27.51 25.00 9.10
C PRO A 2 27.86 24.27 7.81
N SER A 3 28.03 22.96 7.87
CA SER A 3 28.23 22.22 6.64
C SER A 3 27.00 22.45 5.75
N LYS A 4 27.21 22.55 4.44
CA LYS A 4 26.10 22.65 3.46
C LYS A 4 25.05 21.56 3.71
N LYS A 5 25.50 20.40 4.19
CA LYS A 5 24.67 19.28 4.62
C LYS A 5 23.74 19.64 5.79
N GLU A 6 24.22 20.30 6.83
CA GLU A 6 23.39 20.67 8.01
C GLU A 6 22.32 21.70 7.65
N VAL A 7 22.65 22.70 6.84
CA VAL A 7 21.68 23.69 6.34
C VAL A 7 20.62 23.02 5.48
N LYS A 8 21.03 22.11 4.58
CA LYS A 8 20.14 21.32 3.72
C LYS A 8 19.20 20.44 4.54
N GLU A 9 19.71 19.72 5.53
CA GLU A 9 18.86 18.88 6.37
C GLU A 9 17.91 19.70 7.25
N LEU A 10 18.32 20.89 7.72
CA LEU A 10 17.45 21.79 8.46
C LEU A 10 16.31 22.32 7.58
N ASN A 11 16.60 22.76 6.35
CA ASN A 11 15.58 23.20 5.41
C ASN A 11 14.58 22.08 5.09
N LYS A 12 15.05 20.84 4.88
CA LYS A 12 14.18 19.67 4.70
C LYS A 12 13.27 19.45 5.91
N ASP A 13 13.84 19.44 7.12
CA ASP A 13 13.06 19.25 8.34
C ASP A 13 12.03 20.38 8.54
N LEU A 14 12.36 21.61 8.13
CA LEU A 14 11.47 22.78 8.19
C LEU A 14 10.30 22.68 7.21
N VAL A 15 10.56 22.38 5.94
CA VAL A 15 9.51 22.18 4.92
C VAL A 15 8.56 21.07 5.35
N LEU A 16 9.10 19.94 5.80
CA LEU A 16 8.28 18.84 6.31
C LEU A 16 7.45 19.26 7.53
N ALA A 17 8.01 20.06 8.45
CA ALA A 17 7.26 20.59 9.58
C ALA A 17 6.08 21.45 9.12
N ILE A 18 6.27 22.36 8.15
CA ILE A 18 5.20 23.21 7.59
C ILE A 18 4.07 22.35 7.01
N GLU A 19 4.42 21.35 6.22
CA GLU A 19 3.44 20.47 5.58
C GLU A 19 2.65 19.64 6.58
N TRP A 20 3.30 19.10 7.60
CA TRP A 20 2.61 18.33 8.63
C TRP A 20 1.69 19.22 9.48
N THR A 21 2.12 20.44 9.81
CA THR A 21 1.28 21.43 10.49
C THR A 21 0.09 21.84 9.63
N ALA A 22 0.29 22.05 8.33
CA ALA A 22 -0.81 22.36 7.40
C ALA A 22 -1.79 21.18 7.24
N ALA A 23 -1.29 19.95 7.23
CA ALA A 23 -2.13 18.76 7.21
C ALA A 23 -2.93 18.61 8.52
N GLU A 24 -2.31 18.89 9.67
CA GLU A 24 -2.97 18.90 10.97
C GLU A 24 -4.09 19.95 11.02
N TYR A 25 -3.80 21.18 10.57
CA TYR A 25 -4.78 22.26 10.45
C TYR A 25 -5.98 21.85 9.59
N LYS A 26 -5.72 21.23 8.44
CA LYS A 26 -6.78 20.72 7.56
C LYS A 26 -7.68 19.70 8.26
N PHE A 27 -7.09 18.70 8.92
CA PHE A 27 -7.88 17.68 9.62
C PHE A 27 -8.67 18.27 10.79
N LEU A 28 -8.13 19.28 11.46
CA LEU A 28 -8.83 19.96 12.53
C LEU A 28 -10.04 20.75 12.02
N ASN A 29 -9.94 21.39 10.86
CA ASN A 29 -11.09 22.02 10.21
C ASN A 29 -12.15 21.01 9.76
N GLU A 30 -11.74 19.86 9.22
CA GLU A 30 -12.68 18.76 8.90
C GLU A 30 -13.40 18.25 10.16
N LEU A 31 -12.70 18.17 11.30
CA LEU A 31 -13.27 17.79 12.58
C LEU A 31 -14.28 18.84 13.09
N LEU A 32 -13.95 20.12 13.03
CA LEU A 32 -14.86 21.21 13.41
C LEU A 32 -16.14 21.21 12.56
N GLN A 33 -16.01 21.01 11.26
CA GLN A 33 -17.16 20.90 10.36
C GLN A 33 -18.06 19.71 10.74
N ASP A 34 -17.48 18.54 11.02
CA ASP A 34 -18.25 17.36 11.43
C ASP A 34 -18.97 17.56 12.76
N LEU A 35 -18.40 18.34 13.69
CA LEU A 35 -19.02 18.69 14.97
C LEU A 35 -20.18 19.69 14.79
N GLU A 36 -20.00 20.70 13.94
CA GLU A 36 -21.04 21.67 13.63
C GLU A 36 -22.26 20.97 12.99
N GLU A 37 -22.04 20.01 12.10
CA GLU A 37 -23.13 19.23 11.48
C GLU A 37 -23.95 18.43 12.51
N ILE A 38 -23.33 17.94 13.60
CA ILE A 38 -24.03 17.25 14.70
C ILE A 38 -25.00 18.23 15.39
N GLY A 39 -24.58 19.48 15.62
CA GLY A 39 -25.44 20.52 16.19
C GLY A 39 -26.67 20.85 15.32
N THR A 40 -26.62 20.58 14.01
CA THR A 40 -27.76 20.76 13.10
C THR A 40 -28.70 19.55 13.05
N GLY A 41 -28.39 18.45 13.76
CA GLY A 41 -29.19 17.22 13.80
C GLY A 41 -29.08 16.33 12.56
N LYS A 42 -28.09 16.55 11.69
CA LYS A 42 -27.86 15.72 10.49
C LYS A 42 -26.97 14.52 10.83
N GLU A 43 -27.54 13.31 10.77
CA GLU A 43 -26.82 12.03 10.93
C GLU A 43 -25.77 12.02 12.07
N PRO A 44 -26.13 12.42 13.31
CA PRO A 44 -25.19 12.67 14.41
C PRO A 44 -24.25 11.49 14.70
N LEU A 45 -24.77 10.26 14.75
CA LEU A 45 -23.94 9.06 14.98
C LEU A 45 -22.88 8.83 13.89
N LYS A 46 -23.22 9.10 12.63
CA LYS A 46 -22.29 8.95 11.50
C LYS A 46 -21.19 10.01 11.58
N ASN A 47 -21.56 11.24 11.92
CA ASN A 47 -20.63 12.36 12.05
C ASN A 47 -19.71 12.19 13.27
N LEU A 48 -20.21 11.71 14.41
CA LEU A 48 -19.38 11.36 15.58
C LEU A 48 -18.35 10.25 15.27
N ARG A 49 -18.74 9.24 14.50
CA ARG A 49 -17.82 8.18 14.04
C ARG A 49 -16.77 8.71 13.06
N LYS A 50 -17.15 9.66 12.21
CA LYS A 50 -16.24 10.34 11.28
C LYS A 50 -15.25 11.22 12.05
N ALA A 51 -15.73 12.04 12.98
CA ALA A 51 -14.93 12.84 13.91
C ALA A 51 -13.89 11.98 14.67
N SER A 52 -14.32 10.86 15.26
CA SER A 52 -13.42 9.91 15.95
C SER A 52 -12.35 9.31 15.03
N LYS A 53 -12.65 9.14 13.75
CA LYS A 53 -11.68 8.68 12.75
C LYS A 53 -10.69 9.79 12.39
N ILE A 54 -11.15 11.03 12.24
CA ILE A 54 -10.32 12.21 11.96
C ILE A 54 -9.36 12.48 13.13
N LEU A 55 -9.83 12.37 14.37
CA LEU A 55 -9.00 12.55 15.56
C LEU A 55 -7.75 11.65 15.55
N ARG A 56 -7.90 10.38 15.17
CA ARG A 56 -6.76 9.45 15.04
C ARG A 56 -5.75 9.88 13.96
N TYR A 57 -6.17 10.64 12.96
CA TYR A 57 -5.27 11.24 11.97
C TYR A 57 -4.58 12.48 12.53
N ILE A 58 -5.30 13.34 13.26
CA ILE A 58 -4.74 14.52 13.95
C ILE A 58 -3.61 14.07 14.88
N SER A 59 -3.85 13.13 15.79
CA SER A 59 -2.78 12.66 16.71
C SER A 59 -1.57 12.06 15.99
N ARG A 60 -1.76 11.49 14.79
CA ARG A 60 -0.64 10.96 13.98
C ARG A 60 0.13 12.08 13.27
N ALA A 61 -0.56 13.11 12.80
CA ALA A 61 0.05 14.28 12.17
C ALA A 61 0.83 15.09 13.21
N GLU A 62 0.24 15.33 14.38
CA GLU A 62 0.82 16.04 15.51
C GLU A 62 2.11 15.38 16.01
N ARG A 63 2.10 14.05 16.24
CA ARG A 63 3.33 13.30 16.58
C ARG A 63 4.43 13.40 15.51
N ARG A 64 4.08 13.64 14.25
CA ARG A 64 5.07 13.85 13.17
C ARG A 64 5.58 15.28 13.20
N ALA A 65 4.68 16.27 13.23
CA ALA A 65 5.03 17.68 13.34
C ALA A 65 5.97 17.91 14.54
N ASN A 66 5.64 17.38 15.72
CA ASN A 66 6.46 17.45 16.93
C ASN A 66 7.85 16.81 16.77
N ARG A 67 7.99 15.72 16.01
CA ARG A 67 9.32 15.13 15.73
C ARG A 67 10.16 15.96 14.77
N PHE A 68 9.54 16.61 13.79
CA PHE A 68 10.25 17.47 12.85
C PHE A 68 10.60 18.80 13.49
N GLU A 69 9.67 19.43 14.20
CA GLU A 69 9.89 20.63 15.01
C GLU A 69 11.06 20.43 15.99
N ARG A 70 11.08 19.35 16.79
CA ARG A 70 12.21 19.06 17.69
C ARG A 70 13.55 18.98 16.96
N ARG A 71 13.57 18.44 15.74
CA ARG A 71 14.80 18.35 14.93
C ARG A 71 15.20 19.70 14.38
N VAL A 72 14.25 20.47 13.86
CA VAL A 72 14.46 21.85 13.41
C VAL A 72 15.05 22.67 14.55
N ARG A 73 14.42 22.61 15.73
CA ARG A 73 14.85 23.30 16.93
C ARG A 73 16.27 22.91 17.36
N LYS A 74 16.51 21.60 17.53
CA LYS A 74 17.83 21.09 17.93
C LYS A 74 18.93 21.56 16.97
N LYS A 75 18.65 21.54 15.66
CA LYS A 75 19.59 22.02 14.63
C LYS A 75 19.79 23.53 14.70
N ILE A 76 18.74 24.33 14.89
CA ILE A 76 18.87 25.79 15.10
C ILE A 76 19.73 26.09 16.34
N GLU A 77 19.51 25.37 17.44
CA GLU A 77 20.32 25.49 18.67
C GLU A 77 21.79 25.12 18.45
N GLU A 78 22.06 24.06 17.69
CA GLU A 78 23.42 23.62 17.33
C GLU A 78 24.12 24.67 16.45
N LEU A 79 23.44 25.18 15.42
CA LEU A 79 23.94 26.26 14.56
C LEU A 79 24.21 27.55 15.32
N GLY A 80 23.46 27.81 16.40
CA GLY A 80 23.65 28.98 17.24
C GLY A 80 24.91 28.94 18.11
N LYS A 81 25.60 27.81 18.27
CA LYS A 81 26.77 27.71 19.17
C LYS A 81 28.10 28.12 18.52
N GLU A 82 28.13 28.26 17.21
CA GLU A 82 29.31 28.64 16.45
C GLU A 82 29.29 30.15 16.11
N GLU A 83 30.44 30.82 16.21
CA GLU A 83 30.61 32.24 15.85
C GLU A 83 30.69 32.37 14.32
N PHE A 84 29.75 33.11 13.71
CA PHE A 84 29.64 33.20 12.25
C PHE A 84 29.39 34.62 11.73
N ALA A 85 29.80 34.88 10.49
CA ALA A 85 29.53 36.13 9.73
C ALA A 85 28.04 36.35 9.38
N LEU A 86 27.16 35.42 9.74
CA LEU A 86 25.71 35.43 9.51
C LEU A 86 24.94 35.74 10.80
N THR A 87 25.48 36.59 11.68
CA THR A 87 24.93 36.88 13.01
C THR A 87 23.44 37.27 12.96
N ASP A 88 23.03 38.09 11.98
CA ASP A 88 21.65 38.52 11.84
C ASP A 88 20.70 37.38 11.43
N PHE A 89 21.15 36.49 10.54
CA PHE A 89 20.40 35.30 10.12
C PHE A 89 20.21 34.33 11.29
N ILE A 90 21.27 34.08 12.06
CA ILE A 90 21.24 33.19 13.22
C ILE A 90 20.37 33.76 14.33
N ASN A 91 20.48 35.06 14.59
CA ASN A 91 19.62 35.73 15.57
C ASN A 91 18.15 35.65 15.14
N ALA A 92 17.84 35.82 13.85
CA ALA A 92 16.48 35.68 13.35
C ALA A 92 15.95 34.23 13.50
N LEU A 93 16.79 33.21 13.26
CA LEU A 93 16.41 31.81 13.51
C LEU A 93 16.23 31.50 15.00
N ARG A 94 17.04 32.09 15.88
CA ARG A 94 16.89 31.94 17.34
C ARG A 94 15.59 32.52 17.86
N GLU A 95 15.17 33.68 17.37
CA GLU A 95 13.87 34.24 17.77
C GLU A 95 12.71 33.34 17.31
N ILE A 96 12.79 32.73 16.13
CA ILE A 96 11.78 31.76 15.70
C ILE A 96 11.83 30.49 16.55
N ALA A 97 13.00 30.01 16.94
CA ALA A 97 13.09 28.86 17.84
C ALA A 97 12.37 29.12 19.17
N LYS A 98 12.40 30.36 19.70
CA LYS A 98 11.62 30.74 20.89
C LYS A 98 10.11 30.76 20.62
N GLU A 99 9.69 31.27 19.45
CA GLU A 99 8.27 31.25 19.03
C GLU A 99 7.76 29.79 18.96
N LEU A 100 8.54 28.91 18.32
CA LEU A 100 8.26 27.47 18.22
C LEU A 100 8.19 26.79 19.59
N ASP A 101 9.04 27.16 20.55
CA ASP A 101 9.01 26.59 21.91
C ASP A 101 7.70 26.92 22.64
N VAL A 102 7.16 28.14 22.49
CA VAL A 102 5.89 28.54 23.08
C VAL A 102 4.74 27.75 22.44
N GLU A 103 4.67 27.73 21.11
CA GLU A 103 3.63 27.02 20.37
C GLU A 103 3.64 25.53 20.67
N ARG A 104 4.83 24.92 20.73
CA ARG A 104 5.02 23.53 21.10
C ARG A 104 4.57 23.25 22.53
N ALA A 105 4.90 24.12 23.49
CA ALA A 105 4.49 23.91 24.88
C ALA A 105 2.95 23.83 25.00
N HIS A 106 2.23 24.66 24.25
CA HIS A 106 0.78 24.58 24.15
C HIS A 106 0.32 23.29 23.43
N LEU A 107 0.88 22.96 22.27
CA LEU A 107 0.52 21.77 21.49
C LEU A 107 0.83 20.44 22.21
N VAL A 108 1.89 20.37 23.01
CA VAL A 108 2.20 19.20 23.84
C VAL A 108 1.11 18.97 24.89
N ASN A 109 0.55 20.02 25.48
CA ASN A 109 -0.61 19.88 26.35
C ASN A 109 -1.81 19.30 25.58
N TYR A 110 -2.00 19.73 24.32
CA TYR A 110 -3.05 19.17 23.45
C TYR A 110 -2.77 17.74 22.97
N SER A 111 -1.51 17.30 22.91
CA SER A 111 -1.20 15.91 22.53
C SER A 111 -1.82 14.91 23.51
N SER A 112 -1.74 15.22 24.81
CA SER A 112 -2.38 14.45 25.87
C SER A 112 -3.90 14.59 25.86
N PHE A 113 -4.40 15.71 25.35
CA PHE A 113 -5.82 15.99 25.15
C PHE A 113 -6.39 15.15 24.00
N TYR A 114 -5.76 15.10 22.82
CA TYR A 114 -6.24 14.39 21.63
C TYR A 114 -6.29 12.88 21.83
N ASP A 115 -5.19 12.26 22.28
CA ASP A 115 -5.11 10.81 22.50
C ASP A 115 -5.79 10.36 23.82
N GLY A 116 -6.35 11.30 24.60
CA GLY A 116 -6.84 11.06 25.94
C GLY A 116 -8.25 11.59 26.18
N LEU A 117 -8.34 12.87 26.54
CA LEU A 117 -9.60 13.50 26.94
C LEU A 117 -10.59 13.56 25.77
N LEU A 118 -10.16 14.04 24.61
CA LEU A 118 -11.03 14.25 23.46
C LEU A 118 -11.54 12.94 22.87
N GLU A 119 -10.71 11.89 22.81
CA GLU A 119 -11.16 10.56 22.39
C GLU A 119 -12.20 10.01 23.38
N LYS A 120 -12.03 10.21 24.69
CA LYS A 120 -13.02 9.82 25.69
C LYS A 120 -14.32 10.60 25.55
N GLU A 121 -14.25 11.91 25.33
CA GLU A 121 -15.42 12.77 25.15
C GLU A 121 -16.18 12.43 23.86
N LEU A 122 -15.49 12.16 22.74
CA LEU A 122 -16.12 11.69 21.50
C LEU A 122 -16.76 10.30 21.67
N ASN A 123 -16.09 9.36 22.33
CA ASN A 123 -16.67 8.04 22.62
C ASN A 123 -17.89 8.14 23.54
N ARG A 124 -17.86 9.07 24.51
CA ARG A 124 -19.01 9.38 25.36
C ARG A 124 -20.16 9.96 24.53
N ALA A 125 -19.89 10.91 23.63
CA ALA A 125 -20.89 11.47 22.73
C ALA A 125 -21.53 10.39 21.84
N VAL A 126 -20.74 9.43 21.33
CA VAL A 126 -21.26 8.26 20.58
C VAL A 126 -22.21 7.43 21.45
N ALA A 127 -21.84 7.16 22.71
CA ALA A 127 -22.66 6.38 23.61
C ALA A 127 -23.96 7.12 24.01
N GLU A 128 -23.89 8.44 24.22
CA GLU A 128 -25.06 9.27 24.53
C GLU A 128 -26.05 9.32 23.35
N GLU A 129 -25.55 9.47 22.11
CA GLU A 129 -26.39 9.43 20.90
C GLU A 129 -27.08 8.06 20.73
N GLN A 130 -26.35 6.96 20.90
CA GLN A 130 -26.94 5.61 20.82
C GLN A 130 -28.01 5.39 21.89
N LEU A 131 -27.77 5.86 23.11
CA LEU A 131 -28.73 5.78 24.20
C LEU A 131 -29.96 6.64 23.94
N GLU A 132 -29.80 7.83 23.35
CA GLU A 132 -30.92 8.66 22.91
C GLU A 132 -31.81 7.89 21.93
N GLU A 133 -31.24 7.32 20.86
CA GLU A 133 -31.99 6.57 19.83
C GLU A 133 -32.80 5.39 20.43
N GLU A 134 -32.21 4.67 21.39
CA GLU A 134 -32.85 3.53 22.05
C GLU A 134 -34.06 3.96 22.90
N ILE A 135 -33.90 5.00 23.73
CA ILE A 135 -34.94 5.38 24.71
C ILE A 135 -35.99 6.35 24.14
N LYS A 136 -35.76 6.95 22.96
CA LYS A 136 -36.65 7.95 22.36
C LYS A 136 -38.10 7.49 22.21
N LYS A 137 -38.30 6.20 21.98
CA LYS A 137 -39.64 5.58 21.86
C LYS A 137 -40.30 5.33 23.20
N GLU A 138 -39.52 5.00 24.22
CA GLU A 138 -40.01 4.57 25.54
C GLU A 138 -40.16 5.75 26.51
N ASN A 139 -39.26 6.72 26.45
CA ASN A 139 -39.24 7.88 27.33
C ASN A 139 -38.69 9.13 26.60
N PRO A 140 -39.56 9.87 25.87
CA PRO A 140 -39.16 11.05 25.10
C PRO A 140 -38.55 12.17 25.94
N GLN A 141 -38.99 12.35 27.19
CA GLN A 141 -38.44 13.38 28.08
C GLN A 141 -37.00 13.07 28.47
N LYS A 142 -36.71 11.81 28.82
CA LYS A 142 -35.34 11.37 29.13
C LYS A 142 -34.45 11.43 27.88
N ALA A 143 -34.97 11.07 26.71
CA ALA A 143 -34.24 11.23 25.44
C ALA A 143 -33.85 12.69 25.20
N GLN A 144 -34.77 13.65 25.42
CA GLN A 144 -34.48 15.07 25.28
C GLN A 144 -33.40 15.58 26.26
N GLN A 145 -33.37 15.04 27.49
CA GLN A 145 -32.33 15.36 28.46
C GLN A 145 -30.95 14.86 28.00
N ILE A 146 -30.89 13.62 27.47
CA ILE A 146 -29.65 13.06 26.91
C ILE A 146 -29.20 13.85 25.69
N HIS A 147 -30.12 14.20 24.79
CA HIS A 147 -29.82 15.03 23.63
C HIS A 147 -29.22 16.39 24.03
N THR A 148 -29.77 17.01 25.07
CA THR A 148 -29.26 18.29 25.59
C THR A 148 -27.85 18.14 26.17
N ALA A 149 -27.60 17.05 26.91
CA ALA A 149 -26.27 16.74 27.45
C ALA A 149 -25.24 16.46 26.34
N LEU A 150 -25.65 15.75 25.29
CA LEU A 150 -24.84 15.50 24.09
C LEU A 150 -24.44 16.81 23.40
N LEU A 151 -25.39 17.73 23.17
CA LEU A 151 -25.11 19.02 22.55
C LEU A 151 -24.15 19.87 23.38
N GLN A 152 -24.29 19.85 24.72
CA GLN A 152 -23.35 20.53 25.62
C GLN A 152 -21.94 19.94 25.52
N LEU A 153 -21.83 18.60 25.45
CA LEU A 153 -20.56 17.91 25.28
C LEU A 153 -19.90 18.23 23.93
N VAL A 154 -20.68 18.22 22.83
CA VAL A 154 -20.20 18.61 21.49
C VAL A 154 -19.70 20.05 21.50
N HIS A 155 -20.43 20.99 22.12
CA HIS A 155 -20.00 22.38 22.21
C HIS A 155 -18.71 22.57 23.01
N GLN A 156 -18.55 21.80 24.10
CA GLN A 156 -17.32 21.80 24.89
C GLN A 156 -16.13 21.30 24.05
N ILE A 157 -16.32 20.21 23.30
CA ILE A 157 -15.32 19.66 22.37
C ILE A 157 -14.93 20.70 21.31
N GLU A 158 -15.90 21.36 20.69
CA GLU A 158 -15.66 22.42 19.69
C GLU A 158 -14.83 23.57 20.27
N TYR A 159 -15.14 24.02 21.49
CA TYR A 159 -14.41 25.08 22.16
C TYR A 159 -12.94 24.72 22.37
N GLN A 160 -12.67 23.50 22.87
CA GLN A 160 -11.31 23.02 23.09
C GLN A 160 -10.53 22.87 21.77
N ILE A 161 -11.20 22.44 20.69
CA ILE A 161 -10.58 22.30 19.36
C ILE A 161 -10.21 23.67 18.77
N LYS A 162 -11.05 24.70 18.93
CA LYS A 162 -10.76 26.07 18.46
C LYS A 162 -9.51 26.68 19.11
N ASP A 163 -9.26 26.36 20.38
CA ASP A 163 -8.03 26.81 21.05
C ASP A 163 -6.79 26.12 20.46
N ALA A 164 -6.88 24.82 20.16
CA ALA A 164 -5.80 24.11 19.48
C ALA A 164 -5.58 24.60 18.03
N GLU A 165 -6.65 24.95 17.30
CA GLU A 165 -6.58 25.57 15.98
C GLU A 165 -5.68 26.81 15.97
N LYS A 166 -5.87 27.68 16.98
CA LYS A 166 -5.11 28.92 17.15
C LYS A 166 -3.62 28.63 17.28
N TRP A 167 -3.24 27.62 18.06
CA TRP A 167 -1.83 27.25 18.26
C TRP A 167 -1.22 26.57 17.04
N ILE A 168 -1.96 25.73 16.31
CA ILE A 168 -1.51 25.16 15.04
C ILE A 168 -1.29 26.27 14.00
N SER A 169 -2.18 27.26 13.95
CA SER A 169 -2.05 28.41 13.05
C SER A 169 -0.83 29.27 13.38
N ALA A 170 -0.55 29.48 14.67
CA ALA A 170 0.66 30.16 15.12
C ALA A 170 1.92 29.37 14.69
N LEU A 171 1.94 28.06 14.92
CA LEU A 171 3.01 27.17 14.47
C LEU A 171 3.28 27.25 12.98
N ASP A 172 2.24 27.21 12.14
CA ASP A 172 2.37 27.38 10.69
C ASP A 172 2.98 28.75 10.33
N ALA A 173 2.55 29.82 10.99
CA ALA A 173 3.09 31.16 10.77
C ALA A 173 4.59 31.26 11.13
N SER A 174 4.99 30.70 12.26
CA SER A 174 6.38 30.68 12.73
C SER A 174 7.28 29.85 11.82
N LEU A 175 6.80 28.68 11.37
CA LEU A 175 7.54 27.84 10.42
C LEU A 175 7.67 28.52 9.04
N LYS A 176 6.61 29.18 8.54
CA LYS A 176 6.67 29.98 7.29
C LYS A 176 7.62 31.18 7.41
N LYS A 177 7.68 31.81 8.58
CA LYS A 177 8.64 32.89 8.86
C LYS A 177 10.08 32.35 8.80
N ALA A 178 10.33 31.15 9.34
CA ALA A 178 11.63 30.49 9.20
C ALA A 178 11.94 30.19 7.73
N GLN A 179 10.96 29.70 6.97
CA GLN A 179 11.14 29.43 5.54
C GLN A 179 11.53 30.70 4.78
N ARG A 180 10.87 31.84 5.04
CA ARG A 180 11.24 33.13 4.43
C ARG A 180 12.64 33.59 4.79
N ILE A 181 13.15 33.24 5.97
CA ILE A 181 14.55 33.50 6.34
C ILE A 181 15.48 32.62 5.51
N PHE A 182 15.13 31.34 5.34
CA PHE A 182 15.84 30.42 4.45
C PHE A 182 15.80 30.86 2.98
N ASP A 183 14.69 31.44 2.52
CA ASP A 183 14.56 31.97 1.16
C ASP A 183 15.50 33.16 0.90
N ARG A 184 15.98 33.82 1.96
CA ARG A 184 16.99 34.89 1.89
C ARG A 184 18.42 34.37 1.94
N LEU A 185 18.63 33.05 1.98
CA LEU A 185 19.97 32.50 1.77
C LEU A 185 20.52 33.01 0.43
N PRO A 186 21.84 33.30 0.36
CA PRO A 186 22.46 33.80 -0.86
C PRO A 186 22.11 32.89 -2.05
N ASP A 187 21.86 33.49 -3.23
CA ASP A 187 21.53 32.76 -4.45
C ASP A 187 22.56 31.66 -4.77
N GLU A 188 23.80 31.83 -4.32
CA GLU A 188 24.87 30.84 -4.42
C GLU A 188 24.53 29.49 -3.77
N ASP A 189 23.83 29.46 -2.63
CA ASP A 189 23.42 28.22 -1.98
C ASP A 189 22.27 27.52 -2.71
N LYS A 190 21.32 28.29 -3.26
CA LYS A 190 20.25 27.74 -4.11
C LYS A 190 20.82 27.15 -5.40
N ILE A 191 21.79 27.84 -6.02
CA ILE A 191 22.53 27.35 -7.18
C ILE A 191 23.25 26.04 -6.86
N ASN A 192 23.91 25.96 -5.69
CA ASN A 192 24.59 24.75 -5.26
C ASN A 192 23.64 23.56 -5.04
N LEU A 193 22.49 23.78 -4.41
CA LEU A 193 21.46 22.75 -4.21
C LEU A 193 20.90 22.26 -5.55
N GLN A 194 20.57 23.20 -6.45
CA GLN A 194 20.09 22.87 -7.78
C GLN A 194 21.13 22.06 -8.57
N LYS A 195 22.41 22.43 -8.45
CA LYS A 195 23.51 21.68 -9.07
C LYS A 195 23.59 20.25 -8.53
N GLU A 196 23.52 20.05 -7.21
CA GLU A 196 23.52 18.70 -6.60
C GLU A 196 22.32 17.87 -7.06
N GLY A 197 21.13 18.47 -7.11
CA GLY A 197 19.93 17.79 -7.61
C GLY A 197 20.06 17.40 -9.09
N LEU A 198 20.58 18.29 -9.93
CA LEU A 198 20.88 17.99 -11.34
C LEU A 198 21.89 16.85 -11.48
N GLU A 199 22.94 16.82 -10.66
CA GLU A 199 23.92 15.73 -10.65
C GLU A 199 23.26 14.37 -10.35
N ILE A 200 22.31 14.32 -9.40
CA ILE A 200 21.53 13.11 -9.11
C ILE A 200 20.64 12.72 -10.30
N LEU A 201 19.91 13.69 -10.87
CA LEU A 201 19.03 13.46 -12.02
C LEU A 201 19.81 12.95 -13.24
N HIS A 202 20.97 13.54 -13.55
CA HIS A 202 21.86 13.11 -14.63
C HIS A 202 22.42 11.71 -14.37
N LYS A 203 22.88 11.44 -13.14
CA LYS A 203 23.41 10.13 -12.75
C LYS A 203 22.42 8.99 -13.02
N TYR A 204 21.13 9.23 -12.79
CA TYR A 204 20.07 8.23 -13.01
C TYR A 204 19.27 8.44 -14.30
N ARG A 205 19.84 9.16 -15.28
CA ARG A 205 19.31 9.34 -16.64
C ARG A 205 17.89 9.88 -16.67
N TRP A 206 17.63 10.93 -15.88
CA TRP A 206 16.40 11.70 -15.95
C TRP A 206 16.10 12.12 -17.40
N ALA A 207 14.87 11.89 -17.84
CA ALA A 207 14.51 11.95 -19.26
C ALA A 207 14.27 13.37 -19.80
N TYR A 208 14.25 14.39 -18.94
CA TYR A 208 13.90 15.76 -19.31
C TYR A 208 15.12 16.69 -19.29
N PRO A 209 15.16 17.69 -20.17
CA PRO A 209 16.21 18.72 -20.17
C PRO A 209 16.33 19.47 -18.84
N ASP A 210 17.50 20.04 -18.56
CA ASP A 210 17.78 20.81 -17.33
C ASP A 210 16.92 22.07 -17.19
N ASN A 211 16.44 22.62 -18.30
CA ASN A 211 15.56 23.78 -18.33
C ASN A 211 14.07 23.42 -18.26
N ASP A 212 13.71 22.13 -18.18
CA ASP A 212 12.33 21.71 -17.95
C ASP A 212 11.88 22.09 -16.53
N LYS A 213 10.62 22.56 -16.40
CA LYS A 213 10.09 23.05 -15.12
C LYS A 213 10.11 21.96 -14.03
N THR A 214 9.80 20.72 -14.38
CA THR A 214 9.84 19.60 -13.44
C THR A 214 11.28 19.24 -13.09
N THR A 215 12.22 19.31 -14.04
CA THR A 215 13.66 19.14 -13.75
C THR A 215 14.17 20.18 -12.76
N ILE A 216 13.88 21.47 -12.99
CA ILE A 216 14.28 22.56 -12.10
C ILE A 216 13.72 22.35 -10.70
N PHE A 217 12.43 22.01 -10.60
CA PHE A 217 11.78 21.72 -9.33
C PHE A 217 12.46 20.56 -8.61
N LEU A 218 12.60 19.39 -9.25
CA LEU A 218 13.24 18.22 -8.63
C LEU A 218 14.69 18.51 -8.20
N ALA A 219 15.41 19.29 -9.00
CA ALA A 219 16.78 19.69 -8.71
C ALA A 219 16.88 20.55 -7.43
N GLN A 220 15.83 21.25 -7.04
CA GLN A 220 15.77 22.01 -5.79
C GLN A 220 15.54 21.12 -4.55
N HIS A 221 15.23 19.83 -4.74
CA HIS A 221 14.97 18.87 -3.65
C HIS A 221 15.96 17.69 -3.60
N PRO A 222 17.29 17.91 -3.64
CA PRO A 222 18.28 16.83 -3.72
C PRO A 222 18.19 15.82 -2.57
N ALA A 223 17.80 16.27 -1.37
CA ALA A 223 17.65 15.39 -0.21
C ALA A 223 16.52 14.35 -0.36
N ASP A 224 15.45 14.69 -1.08
CA ASP A 224 14.34 13.77 -1.36
C ASP A 224 14.72 12.80 -2.47
N LEU A 225 15.46 13.29 -3.47
CA LEU A 225 16.05 12.44 -4.51
C LEU A 225 17.02 11.42 -3.91
N GLU A 226 17.88 11.82 -2.96
CA GLU A 226 18.78 10.91 -2.25
C GLU A 226 18.01 9.83 -1.45
N GLU A 227 16.92 10.20 -0.78
CA GLU A 227 16.08 9.26 -0.04
C GLU A 227 15.41 8.25 -0.99
N MET A 228 14.92 8.74 -2.13
CA MET A 228 14.38 7.92 -3.20
C MET A 228 15.41 6.95 -3.78
N VAL A 229 16.63 7.43 -4.07
CA VAL A 229 17.78 6.61 -4.52
C VAL A 229 18.11 5.55 -3.49
N LYS A 230 18.24 5.93 -2.22
CA LYS A 230 18.54 5.00 -1.12
C LYS A 230 17.47 3.91 -0.99
N THR A 231 16.20 4.28 -1.11
CA THR A 231 15.07 3.35 -0.99
C THR A 231 14.97 2.41 -2.20
N SER A 232 15.26 2.91 -3.40
CA SER A 232 15.21 2.11 -4.64
C SER A 232 16.45 1.25 -4.86
N GLY A 233 17.60 1.62 -4.26
CA GLY A 233 18.84 0.86 -4.39
C GLY A 233 19.28 0.76 -5.85
N LEU A 234 19.48 -0.48 -6.33
CA LEU A 234 19.87 -0.73 -7.72
C LEU A 234 18.78 -0.37 -8.73
N ASP A 235 17.52 -0.26 -8.30
CA ASP A 235 16.39 0.07 -9.17
C ASP A 235 16.17 1.59 -9.33
N ALA A 236 17.07 2.43 -8.79
CA ALA A 236 16.97 3.89 -8.89
C ALA A 236 16.85 4.35 -10.35
N TRP A 237 17.60 3.76 -11.28
CA TRP A 237 17.49 4.13 -12.69
C TRP A 237 16.07 3.94 -13.26
N TYR A 238 15.33 2.94 -12.80
CA TYR A 238 13.93 2.75 -13.21
C TYR A 238 13.00 3.80 -12.61
N LEU A 239 13.29 4.23 -11.37
CA LEU A 239 12.56 5.30 -10.71
C LEU A 239 12.65 6.60 -11.51
N PHE A 240 13.87 7.03 -11.84
CA PHE A 240 14.11 8.29 -12.56
C PHE A 240 13.75 8.19 -14.05
N GLY A 241 14.03 7.06 -14.70
CA GLY A 241 13.79 6.88 -16.13
C GLY A 241 12.33 6.64 -16.52
N TYR A 242 11.49 6.09 -15.63
CA TYR A 242 10.14 5.65 -15.97
C TYR A 242 9.06 6.07 -14.97
N SER A 243 9.28 5.90 -13.67
CA SER A 243 8.24 6.18 -12.66
C SER A 243 8.02 7.65 -12.36
N LEU A 244 9.09 8.42 -12.12
CA LEU A 244 8.98 9.87 -11.91
C LEU A 244 8.36 10.58 -13.14
N PRO A 245 8.73 10.23 -14.39
CA PRO A 245 8.03 10.72 -15.57
C PRO A 245 6.53 10.36 -15.61
N ALA A 246 6.15 9.17 -15.12
CA ALA A 246 4.75 8.73 -15.07
C ALA A 246 3.90 9.52 -14.06
N VAL A 247 4.53 10.14 -13.05
CA VAL A 247 3.84 10.97 -12.03
C VAL A 247 4.13 12.47 -12.19
N LYS A 248 4.76 12.88 -13.30
CA LYS A 248 5.29 14.25 -13.46
C LYS A 248 4.25 15.35 -13.27
N ASP A 249 3.00 15.09 -13.64
CA ASP A 249 1.92 16.07 -13.55
C ASP A 249 1.50 16.34 -12.09
N LEU A 250 1.95 15.50 -11.15
CA LEU A 250 1.85 15.70 -9.70
C LEU A 250 3.11 16.28 -9.07
N ILE A 251 4.14 16.63 -9.84
CA ILE A 251 5.39 17.18 -9.30
C ILE A 251 5.28 18.71 -9.31
N ASN A 252 4.90 19.28 -8.17
CA ASN A 252 4.89 20.70 -7.87
C ASN A 252 4.90 20.89 -6.34
N GLU A 253 5.09 22.12 -5.86
CA GLU A 253 5.15 22.46 -4.42
C GLU A 253 4.02 21.85 -3.58
N ARG A 254 2.78 21.88 -4.10
CA ARG A 254 1.60 21.41 -3.36
C ARG A 254 1.56 19.89 -3.23
N THR A 255 1.93 19.15 -4.27
CA THR A 255 1.73 17.69 -4.34
C THR A 255 3.01 16.88 -4.22
N TRP A 256 4.19 17.50 -4.31
CA TRP A 256 5.47 16.83 -4.16
C TRP A 256 5.59 15.99 -2.87
N PRO A 257 5.17 16.48 -1.69
CA PRO A 257 5.34 15.71 -0.46
C PRO A 257 4.54 14.41 -0.44
N MET A 258 3.30 14.46 -0.95
CA MET A 258 2.46 13.26 -1.03
C MET A 258 2.96 12.29 -2.10
N VAL A 259 3.55 12.80 -3.19
CA VAL A 259 4.19 11.98 -4.24
C VAL A 259 5.42 11.29 -3.69
N MET A 260 6.33 12.05 -3.06
CA MET A 260 7.56 11.54 -2.47
C MET A 260 7.27 10.44 -1.45
N VAL A 261 6.45 10.74 -0.44
CA VAL A 261 6.08 9.80 0.62
C VAL A 261 5.33 8.60 0.05
N GLY A 262 4.48 8.83 -0.97
CA GLY A 262 3.74 7.77 -1.66
C GLY A 262 4.68 6.79 -2.37
N LEU A 263 5.62 7.30 -3.16
CA LEU A 263 6.62 6.50 -3.86
C LEU A 263 7.44 5.68 -2.87
N VAL A 264 8.04 6.30 -1.85
CA VAL A 264 8.83 5.58 -0.83
C VAL A 264 8.04 4.42 -0.20
N LYS A 265 6.77 4.64 0.16
CA LYS A 265 5.90 3.58 0.70
C LYS A 265 5.66 2.44 -0.29
N MET A 266 5.41 2.77 -1.56
CA MET A 266 5.23 1.75 -2.60
C MET A 266 6.52 0.93 -2.79
N MET A 267 7.68 1.61 -2.79
CA MET A 267 8.98 0.97 -2.98
C MET A 267 9.28 -0.02 -1.85
N VAL A 268 9.13 0.43 -0.60
CA VAL A 268 9.29 -0.43 0.59
C VAL A 268 8.35 -1.64 0.55
N ALA A 269 7.11 -1.47 0.11
CA ALA A 269 6.15 -2.56 0.04
C ALA A 269 6.44 -3.59 -1.07
N ASN A 270 7.16 -3.21 -2.13
CA ASN A 270 7.42 -4.07 -3.29
C ASN A 270 8.68 -4.92 -3.16
N GLY A 271 9.58 -4.58 -2.24
CA GLY A 271 10.75 -5.39 -1.91
C GLY A 271 11.55 -5.76 -3.16
N ARG A 272 11.69 -7.07 -3.43
CA ARG A 272 12.55 -7.58 -4.52
C ARG A 272 11.98 -7.41 -5.92
N ASN A 273 10.68 -7.13 -6.06
CA ASN A 273 10.05 -6.92 -7.36
C ASN A 273 9.84 -5.43 -7.66
N LEU A 274 10.63 -4.58 -7.01
CA LEU A 274 10.53 -3.13 -7.14
C LEU A 274 10.74 -2.67 -8.58
N GLU A 275 11.75 -3.19 -9.27
CA GLU A 275 11.95 -3.02 -10.72
C GLU A 275 10.64 -3.08 -11.51
N ILE A 276 9.82 -4.11 -11.30
CA ILE A 276 8.61 -4.33 -12.11
C ILE A 276 7.60 -3.19 -11.87
N LEU A 277 7.45 -2.77 -10.61
CA LEU A 277 6.60 -1.63 -10.29
C LEU A 277 7.11 -0.36 -10.95
N LEU A 278 8.42 -0.08 -10.83
CA LEU A 278 8.99 1.18 -11.29
C LEU A 278 9.07 1.31 -12.81
N HIS A 279 9.46 0.23 -13.48
CA HIS A 279 9.67 0.20 -14.92
C HIS A 279 8.36 0.02 -15.68
N ARG A 280 7.42 -0.79 -15.17
CA ARG A 280 6.25 -1.22 -15.96
C ARG A 280 4.91 -0.99 -15.27
N GLY A 281 4.87 -1.00 -13.94
CA GLY A 281 3.65 -0.83 -13.17
C GLY A 281 3.12 0.60 -13.24
N LEU A 282 3.86 1.56 -12.67
CA LEU A 282 3.46 2.97 -12.65
C LEU A 282 3.28 3.56 -14.06
N PRO A 283 4.20 3.33 -15.03
CA PRO A 283 4.01 3.82 -16.39
C PRO A 283 2.76 3.31 -17.09
N ALA A 284 2.35 2.06 -16.82
CA ALA A 284 1.13 1.50 -17.40
C ALA A 284 -0.15 2.17 -16.89
N VAL A 285 -0.13 2.74 -15.69
CA VAL A 285 -1.29 3.41 -15.08
C VAL A 285 -1.13 4.94 -15.05
N LYS A 286 -0.20 5.52 -15.82
CA LYS A 286 0.07 6.96 -15.81
C LYS A 286 -1.19 7.82 -16.02
N ASP A 287 -2.11 7.37 -16.88
CA ASP A 287 -3.33 8.11 -17.20
C ASP A 287 -4.39 8.04 -16.07
N LEU A 288 -4.18 7.15 -15.09
CA LEU A 288 -4.95 7.13 -13.84
C LEU A 288 -4.37 8.07 -12.79
N ILE A 289 -3.12 8.52 -12.90
CA ILE A 289 -2.40 9.22 -11.82
C ILE A 289 -2.82 10.68 -11.77
N ASN A 290 -3.51 11.05 -10.69
CA ASN A 290 -3.83 12.44 -10.35
C ASN A 290 -3.90 12.61 -8.81
N GLU A 291 -4.10 13.85 -8.33
CA GLU A 291 -4.11 14.16 -6.89
C GLU A 291 -5.18 13.34 -6.14
N HIS A 292 -6.30 13.03 -6.83
CA HIS A 292 -7.39 12.27 -6.26
C HIS A 292 -7.10 10.76 -6.18
N THR A 293 -6.53 10.16 -7.23
CA THR A 293 -6.31 8.71 -7.32
C THR A 293 -5.03 8.26 -6.62
N TRP A 294 -4.01 9.13 -6.53
CA TRP A 294 -2.68 8.82 -6.01
C TRP A 294 -2.69 8.15 -4.63
N PRO A 295 -3.41 8.64 -3.60
CA PRO A 295 -3.48 7.97 -2.31
C PRO A 295 -4.03 6.54 -2.39
N GLY A 296 -4.97 6.30 -3.31
CA GLY A 296 -5.54 4.97 -3.57
C GLY A 296 -4.51 4.02 -4.20
N LEU A 297 -3.72 4.51 -5.16
CA LEU A 297 -2.64 3.73 -5.77
C LEU A 297 -1.61 3.32 -4.70
N VAL A 298 -1.21 4.24 -3.82
CA VAL A 298 -0.26 3.92 -2.73
C VAL A 298 -0.81 2.79 -1.86
N LYS A 299 -2.08 2.87 -1.44
CA LYS A 299 -2.73 1.82 -0.66
C LYS A 299 -2.78 0.48 -1.39
N MET A 300 -3.14 0.49 -2.68
CA MET A 300 -3.17 -0.73 -3.49
C MET A 300 -1.79 -1.36 -3.58
N ALA A 301 -0.74 -0.58 -3.85
CA ALA A 301 0.62 -1.10 -3.91
C ALA A 301 1.07 -1.71 -2.56
N GLN A 302 0.73 -1.08 -1.44
CA GLN A 302 1.00 -1.63 -0.11
C GLN A 302 0.21 -2.92 0.18
N ALA A 303 -1.06 -2.96 -0.23
CA ALA A 303 -1.92 -4.13 -0.10
C ALA A 303 -1.38 -5.29 -0.94
N VAL A 304 -1.05 -5.05 -2.21
CA VAL A 304 -0.56 -6.08 -3.14
C VAL A 304 0.88 -6.51 -2.82
N GLY A 305 1.72 -5.62 -2.27
CA GLY A 305 3.11 -5.91 -1.93
C GLY A 305 3.96 -6.13 -3.19
N GLU A 306 4.84 -7.13 -3.19
CA GLU A 306 5.77 -7.42 -4.30
C GLU A 306 5.12 -7.76 -5.65
N LYS A 307 3.79 -7.88 -5.73
CA LYS A 307 3.06 -8.09 -6.99
C LYS A 307 2.44 -6.80 -7.55
N ALA A 308 2.67 -5.64 -6.92
CA ALA A 308 2.00 -4.41 -7.31
C ALA A 308 2.34 -4.00 -8.75
N GLY A 309 3.58 -4.20 -9.19
CA GLY A 309 3.98 -3.90 -10.57
C GLY A 309 3.19 -4.68 -11.63
N THR A 310 3.07 -6.01 -11.46
CA THR A 310 2.24 -6.85 -12.33
C THR A 310 0.76 -6.47 -12.22
N PHE A 311 0.28 -6.25 -11.00
CA PHE A 311 -1.12 -5.87 -10.76
C PHE A 311 -1.48 -4.53 -11.41
N PHE A 312 -0.60 -3.52 -11.36
CA PHE A 312 -0.84 -2.24 -12.03
C PHE A 312 -0.83 -2.40 -13.55
N ARG A 313 0.18 -3.08 -14.08
CA ARG A 313 0.37 -3.28 -15.52
C ARG A 313 -0.75 -4.08 -16.18
N GLU A 314 -1.20 -5.15 -15.55
CA GLU A 314 -2.13 -6.11 -16.17
C GLU A 314 -3.54 -5.95 -15.60
N GLY A 315 -3.65 -5.90 -14.27
CA GLY A 315 -4.95 -5.85 -13.60
C GLY A 315 -5.60 -4.48 -13.70
N LEU A 316 -4.95 -3.47 -13.10
CA LEU A 316 -5.51 -2.13 -12.96
C LEU A 316 -5.58 -1.39 -14.31
N TYR A 317 -4.55 -1.51 -15.15
CA TYR A 317 -4.58 -0.93 -16.50
C TYR A 317 -5.73 -1.49 -17.33
N SER A 318 -5.97 -2.80 -17.26
CA SER A 318 -7.05 -3.42 -18.03
C SER A 318 -8.44 -3.10 -17.45
N GLU A 319 -8.53 -2.74 -16.16
CA GLU A 319 -9.74 -2.17 -15.56
C GLU A 319 -10.02 -0.76 -16.08
N TYR A 320 -8.97 0.05 -16.17
CA TYR A 320 -9.03 1.41 -16.70
C TYR A 320 -9.45 1.44 -18.17
N ILE A 321 -8.87 0.59 -19.02
CA ILE A 321 -9.29 0.47 -20.43
C ILE A 321 -10.80 0.19 -20.53
N ASN A 322 -11.31 -0.69 -19.67
CA ASN A 322 -12.72 -1.06 -19.67
C ASN A 322 -13.63 -0.01 -19.03
N ASN A 323 -13.08 0.87 -18.21
CA ASN A 323 -13.81 1.90 -17.48
C ASN A 323 -12.96 3.18 -17.39
N PRO A 324 -12.85 3.94 -18.49
CA PRO A 324 -11.99 5.13 -18.54
C PRO A 324 -12.36 6.20 -17.51
N ASP A 325 -13.59 6.15 -16.99
CA ASP A 325 -14.08 7.08 -15.96
C ASP A 325 -13.52 6.86 -14.55
N LEU A 326 -12.73 5.80 -14.33
CA LEU A 326 -12.08 5.55 -13.04
C LEU A 326 -11.22 6.72 -12.56
N SER A 327 -10.59 7.47 -13.46
CA SER A 327 -9.66 8.55 -13.09
C SER A 327 -10.36 9.77 -12.49
N TYR A 328 -11.63 10.00 -12.81
CA TYR A 328 -12.41 11.14 -12.32
C TYR A 328 -13.62 10.77 -11.45
N ASN A 329 -14.05 9.51 -11.45
CA ASN A 329 -15.15 9.04 -10.61
C ASN A 329 -14.68 8.59 -9.22
N LYS A 330 -14.72 9.51 -8.26
CA LYS A 330 -14.26 9.29 -6.87
C LYS A 330 -14.91 8.11 -6.16
N LYS A 331 -16.19 7.85 -6.43
CA LYS A 331 -16.91 6.72 -5.82
C LYS A 331 -16.38 5.39 -6.37
N LYS A 332 -16.35 5.23 -7.70
CA LYS A 332 -15.82 4.02 -8.34
C LYS A 332 -14.37 3.75 -7.94
N TRP A 333 -13.52 4.78 -7.93
CA TRP A 333 -12.14 4.63 -7.51
C TRP A 333 -12.02 4.11 -6.07
N SER A 334 -12.79 4.68 -5.14
CA SER A 334 -12.80 4.25 -3.73
C SER A 334 -13.26 2.80 -3.57
N GLU A 335 -14.27 2.38 -4.34
CA GLU A 335 -14.74 0.98 -4.38
C GLU A 335 -13.65 0.02 -4.85
N VAL A 336 -12.88 0.40 -5.88
CA VAL A 336 -11.75 -0.41 -6.38
C VAL A 336 -10.64 -0.53 -5.34
N VAL A 337 -10.28 0.57 -4.67
CA VAL A 337 -9.27 0.57 -3.59
C VAL A 337 -9.70 -0.35 -2.45
N GLU A 338 -10.94 -0.20 -1.97
CA GLU A 338 -11.48 -1.01 -0.88
C GLU A 338 -11.49 -2.50 -1.24
N LEU A 339 -11.86 -2.82 -2.48
CA LEU A 339 -11.85 -4.17 -3.00
C LEU A 339 -10.45 -4.79 -2.99
N VAL A 340 -9.42 -4.04 -3.42
CA VAL A 340 -8.02 -4.50 -3.40
C VAL A 340 -7.56 -4.72 -1.95
N GLU A 341 -7.86 -3.78 -1.04
CA GLU A 341 -7.48 -3.90 0.37
C GLU A 341 -8.14 -5.12 1.04
N LYS A 342 -9.43 -5.36 0.78
CA LYS A 342 -10.17 -6.54 1.28
C LYS A 342 -9.62 -7.85 0.71
N ASN A 343 -9.02 -7.84 -0.49
CA ASN A 343 -8.53 -9.04 -1.18
C ASN A 343 -7.01 -9.20 -1.18
N LYS A 344 -6.27 -8.39 -0.41
CA LYS A 344 -4.79 -8.37 -0.42
C LYS A 344 -4.13 -9.75 -0.28
N GLY A 345 -4.62 -10.62 0.60
CA GLY A 345 -4.08 -11.97 0.78
C GLY A 345 -4.27 -12.87 -0.45
N LYS A 346 -5.38 -12.68 -1.18
CA LYS A 346 -5.68 -13.42 -2.40
C LYS A 346 -4.91 -12.86 -3.59
N ILE A 347 -4.86 -11.53 -3.75
CA ILE A 347 -4.15 -10.88 -4.87
C ILE A 347 -2.64 -11.21 -4.84
N ARG A 348 -2.07 -11.41 -3.66
CA ARG A 348 -0.68 -11.86 -3.48
C ARG A 348 -0.43 -13.29 -3.96
N HIS A 349 -1.47 -14.12 -4.05
CA HIS A 349 -1.33 -15.50 -4.51
C HIS A 349 -0.99 -15.53 -6.00
N ALA A 350 -0.04 -16.37 -6.41
CA ALA A 350 0.44 -16.43 -7.80
C ALA A 350 -0.69 -16.71 -8.81
N LEU A 351 -1.65 -17.57 -8.45
CA LEU A 351 -2.84 -17.86 -9.28
C LEU A 351 -3.67 -16.61 -9.62
N TYR A 352 -3.66 -15.61 -8.75
CA TYR A 352 -4.48 -14.41 -8.85
C TYR A 352 -3.69 -13.15 -9.19
N SER A 353 -2.35 -13.23 -9.21
CA SER A 353 -1.51 -12.10 -9.55
C SER A 353 -1.74 -11.68 -11.00
N GLY A 354 -2.00 -10.40 -11.24
CA GLY A 354 -2.27 -9.84 -12.57
C GLY A 354 -3.75 -9.80 -12.96
N GLN A 355 -4.66 -10.37 -12.17
CA GLN A 355 -6.09 -10.26 -12.43
C GLN A 355 -6.61 -8.84 -12.17
N LYS A 356 -7.58 -8.40 -12.99
CA LYS A 356 -8.23 -7.08 -12.80
C LYS A 356 -8.88 -7.00 -11.42
N PRO A 357 -8.99 -5.81 -10.80
CA PRO A 357 -9.76 -5.63 -9.58
C PRO A 357 -11.15 -6.25 -9.69
N THR A 358 -11.92 -5.98 -10.75
CA THR A 358 -13.29 -6.53 -10.91
C THR A 358 -13.37 -8.05 -11.07
N PHE A 359 -12.24 -8.76 -11.15
CA PHE A 359 -12.21 -10.22 -11.03
C PHE A 359 -12.67 -10.67 -9.63
N PHE A 360 -12.37 -9.86 -8.60
CA PHE A 360 -12.91 -10.01 -7.26
C PHE A 360 -14.18 -9.18 -7.20
N LYS A 361 -15.34 -9.79 -7.03
CA LYS A 361 -16.61 -9.06 -6.85
C LYS A 361 -17.23 -9.43 -5.51
N ASP A 362 -18.00 -8.51 -4.98
CA ASP A 362 -18.92 -8.86 -3.92
C ASP A 362 -20.11 -9.60 -4.55
N VAL A 363 -20.31 -10.87 -4.18
CA VAL A 363 -21.47 -11.66 -4.60
C VAL A 363 -22.31 -11.89 -3.35
N ASN A 364 -23.40 -11.12 -3.22
CA ASN A 364 -24.34 -11.17 -2.08
C ASN A 364 -23.72 -10.81 -0.71
N GLY A 365 -22.88 -9.77 -0.65
CA GLY A 365 -22.20 -9.36 0.60
C GLY A 365 -21.10 -10.33 1.04
N LYS A 366 -20.77 -11.33 0.21
CA LYS A 366 -19.71 -12.30 0.43
C LYS A 366 -18.69 -12.21 -0.70
N LEU A 367 -17.43 -12.03 -0.30
CA LEU A 367 -16.27 -12.00 -1.18
C LEU A 367 -16.21 -13.24 -2.11
N GLY A 368 -16.31 -13.02 -3.42
CA GLY A 368 -16.24 -14.08 -4.42
C GLY A 368 -15.49 -13.66 -5.69
N ILE A 369 -15.00 -14.64 -6.43
CA ILE A 369 -14.72 -14.47 -7.86
C ILE A 369 -15.98 -14.91 -8.60
N VAL A 370 -16.48 -14.11 -9.54
CA VAL A 370 -17.45 -14.62 -10.52
C VAL A 370 -16.65 -15.53 -11.44
N LYS A 371 -16.68 -16.85 -11.17
CA LYS A 371 -16.06 -17.94 -11.92
C LYS A 371 -15.29 -17.47 -13.18
N GLY A 372 -14.00 -17.25 -13.04
CA GLY A 372 -13.16 -16.74 -14.14
C GLY A 372 -12.50 -17.88 -14.92
N LYS A 373 -12.43 -17.75 -16.25
CA LYS A 373 -11.59 -18.60 -17.09
C LYS A 373 -10.22 -17.95 -17.25
N LEU A 374 -9.17 -18.69 -16.95
CA LEU A 374 -7.78 -18.39 -17.28
C LEU A 374 -7.43 -19.26 -18.49
N GLN A 375 -7.23 -18.62 -19.64
CA GLN A 375 -6.76 -19.28 -20.84
C GLN A 375 -5.27 -19.57 -20.72
N LYS A 376 -4.87 -20.78 -21.09
CA LYS A 376 -3.48 -21.24 -21.23
C LYS A 376 -3.33 -21.90 -22.59
N ASP A 377 -2.10 -22.01 -23.08
CA ASP A 377 -1.83 -22.69 -24.35
C ASP A 377 -2.25 -24.16 -24.27
N GLY A 378 -3.33 -24.52 -24.96
CA GLY A 378 -3.87 -25.89 -25.00
C GLY A 378 -4.74 -26.30 -23.81
N SER A 379 -5.04 -25.42 -22.85
CA SER A 379 -5.88 -25.74 -21.69
C SER A 379 -6.66 -24.56 -21.14
N GLU A 380 -7.74 -24.82 -20.39
CA GLU A 380 -8.41 -23.78 -19.61
C GLU A 380 -8.35 -24.09 -18.12
N THR A 381 -8.06 -23.08 -17.30
CA THR A 381 -8.22 -23.16 -15.85
C THR A 381 -9.38 -22.28 -15.41
N ILE A 382 -10.38 -22.88 -14.76
CA ILE A 382 -11.50 -22.16 -14.17
C ILE A 382 -11.21 -21.97 -12.68
N VAL A 383 -11.18 -20.72 -12.23
CA VAL A 383 -11.09 -20.43 -10.80
C VAL A 383 -12.48 -20.34 -10.19
N LEU A 384 -12.65 -20.95 -9.00
CA LEU A 384 -13.90 -20.99 -8.29
C LEU A 384 -14.02 -19.81 -7.30
N GLY A 385 -15.23 -19.27 -7.20
CA GLY A 385 -15.58 -18.21 -6.25
C GLY A 385 -16.12 -18.73 -4.91
N GLY A 386 -16.61 -17.79 -4.09
CA GLY A 386 -17.30 -18.08 -2.84
C GLY A 386 -16.44 -18.90 -1.85
N PRO A 387 -17.01 -19.89 -1.15
CA PRO A 387 -16.28 -20.70 -0.15
C PRO A 387 -15.10 -21.52 -0.70
N LEU A 388 -15.03 -21.70 -2.03
CA LEU A 388 -13.99 -22.47 -2.73
C LEU A 388 -12.82 -21.60 -3.23
N LEU A 389 -12.93 -20.29 -3.07
CA LEU A 389 -11.92 -19.32 -3.47
C LEU A 389 -10.59 -19.59 -2.77
N GLY A 390 -9.53 -19.80 -3.56
CA GLY A 390 -8.20 -20.14 -3.05
C GLY A 390 -8.11 -21.55 -2.46
N LYS A 391 -9.14 -22.39 -2.66
CA LYS A 391 -9.15 -23.79 -2.18
C LYS A 391 -9.22 -24.78 -3.33
N ALA A 392 -9.97 -24.47 -4.39
CA ALA A 392 -10.14 -25.35 -5.53
C ALA A 392 -10.24 -24.61 -6.87
N ILE A 393 -9.76 -25.27 -7.92
CA ILE A 393 -9.90 -24.87 -9.33
C ILE A 393 -10.40 -26.04 -10.17
N ILE A 394 -10.82 -25.76 -11.39
CA ILE A 394 -11.16 -26.79 -12.38
C ILE A 394 -10.24 -26.62 -13.58
N ARG A 395 -9.54 -27.68 -13.98
CA ARG A 395 -8.77 -27.74 -15.22
C ARG A 395 -9.61 -28.35 -16.33
N ILE A 396 -9.51 -27.81 -17.53
CA ILE A 396 -10.10 -28.34 -18.77
C ILE A 396 -8.94 -28.78 -19.64
N ILE A 397 -8.79 -30.09 -19.80
CA ILE A 397 -7.62 -30.73 -20.44
C ILE A 397 -8.04 -31.83 -21.41
N SER A 398 -7.12 -32.27 -22.26
CA SER A 398 -7.36 -33.37 -23.20
C SER A 398 -7.53 -34.72 -22.47
N ASP A 399 -8.07 -35.72 -23.17
CA ASP A 399 -8.20 -37.09 -22.65
C ASP A 399 -6.85 -37.70 -22.28
N GLN A 400 -5.86 -37.54 -23.17
CA GLN A 400 -4.49 -38.02 -22.99
C GLN A 400 -3.84 -37.41 -21.74
N ALA A 401 -3.97 -36.09 -21.57
CA ALA A 401 -3.48 -35.36 -20.41
C ALA A 401 -4.13 -35.85 -19.11
N PHE A 402 -5.45 -36.07 -19.12
CA PHE A 402 -6.15 -36.60 -17.96
C PHE A 402 -5.69 -38.02 -17.60
N GLN A 403 -5.51 -38.92 -18.58
CA GLN A 403 -5.03 -40.27 -18.29
C GLN A 403 -3.61 -40.25 -17.72
N GLY A 404 -2.71 -39.43 -18.26
CA GLY A 404 -1.37 -39.24 -17.72
C GLY A 404 -1.39 -38.72 -16.29
N TRP A 405 -2.16 -37.67 -16.01
CA TRP A 405 -2.32 -37.12 -14.66
C TRP A 405 -2.91 -38.15 -13.69
N LYS A 406 -3.98 -38.83 -14.08
CA LYS A 406 -4.65 -39.85 -13.26
C LYS A 406 -3.69 -40.99 -12.92
N LYS A 407 -2.95 -41.50 -13.92
CA LYS A 407 -1.96 -42.56 -13.73
C LYS A 407 -0.86 -42.14 -12.75
N ALA A 408 -0.35 -40.91 -12.87
CA ALA A 408 0.61 -40.37 -11.92
C ALA A 408 0.03 -40.24 -10.50
N PHE A 409 -1.21 -39.75 -10.38
CA PHE A 409 -1.87 -39.52 -9.10
C PHE A 409 -2.25 -40.82 -8.36
N GLU A 410 -2.60 -41.89 -9.07
CA GLU A 410 -3.00 -43.17 -8.47
C GLU A 410 -1.80 -44.11 -8.19
N ALA A 411 -0.59 -43.75 -8.61
CA ALA A 411 0.61 -44.59 -8.49
C ALA A 411 1.27 -44.56 -7.09
N GLU A 412 0.48 -44.71 -6.02
CA GLU A 412 0.93 -44.63 -4.62
C GLU A 412 2.19 -45.47 -4.33
N LYS A 413 2.23 -46.70 -4.84
CA LYS A 413 3.37 -47.61 -4.66
C LYS A 413 4.67 -47.05 -5.24
N VAL A 414 4.64 -46.48 -6.46
CA VAL A 414 5.83 -45.93 -7.11
C VAL A 414 6.41 -44.76 -6.31
N TRP A 415 5.54 -43.91 -5.77
CA TRP A 415 5.95 -42.78 -4.94
C TRP A 415 6.48 -43.23 -3.57
N GLY A 416 5.85 -44.23 -2.95
CA GLY A 416 6.35 -44.87 -1.73
C GLY A 416 7.74 -45.49 -1.90
N ASP A 417 7.96 -46.21 -3.01
CA ASP A 417 9.25 -46.82 -3.35
C ASP A 417 10.36 -45.76 -3.59
N LEU A 418 9.99 -44.52 -3.91
CA LEU A 418 10.90 -43.36 -4.06
C LEU A 418 11.10 -42.57 -2.75
N GLY A 419 10.48 -43.02 -1.67
CA GLY A 419 10.62 -42.44 -0.33
C GLY A 419 9.66 -41.29 -0.03
N PHE A 420 8.61 -41.09 -0.80
CA PHE A 420 7.56 -40.13 -0.44
C PHE A 420 6.53 -40.77 0.51
N ASP A 421 6.16 -40.06 1.57
CA ASP A 421 5.03 -40.42 2.45
C ASP A 421 3.66 -39.95 1.92
N TYR A 422 3.63 -39.46 0.68
CA TYR A 422 2.48 -38.90 0.00
C TYR A 422 2.63 -39.02 -1.53
N VAL A 423 1.56 -38.74 -2.28
CA VAL A 423 1.62 -38.64 -3.75
C VAL A 423 2.05 -37.22 -4.15
N PRO A 424 3.23 -37.02 -4.76
CA PRO A 424 3.78 -35.69 -5.07
C PRO A 424 3.27 -35.13 -6.41
N ILE A 425 2.00 -35.38 -6.69
CA ILE A 425 1.30 -34.99 -7.92
C ILE A 425 0.10 -34.14 -7.55
N GLU A 426 -0.20 -33.13 -8.37
CA GLU A 426 -1.34 -32.23 -8.18
C GLU A 426 -2.60 -33.02 -7.79
N PRO A 427 -3.21 -32.75 -6.62
CA PRO A 427 -4.25 -33.63 -6.09
C PRO A 427 -5.58 -33.43 -6.79
N ILE A 428 -6.16 -34.53 -7.29
CA ILE A 428 -7.52 -34.55 -7.83
C ILE A 428 -8.51 -34.72 -6.67
N LEU A 429 -9.44 -33.76 -6.53
CA LEU A 429 -10.44 -33.80 -5.46
C LEU A 429 -11.36 -35.02 -5.62
N LYS A 430 -11.83 -35.59 -4.51
CA LYS A 430 -12.75 -36.74 -4.50
C LYS A 430 -14.13 -36.35 -3.95
N ILE A 431 -15.20 -36.96 -4.47
CA ILE A 431 -16.57 -36.90 -3.91
C ILE A 431 -17.07 -38.35 -3.80
N GLY A 432 -17.42 -38.79 -2.59
CA GLY A 432 -17.84 -40.17 -2.35
C GLY A 432 -16.79 -41.21 -2.77
N GLY A 433 -15.51 -40.92 -2.52
CA GLY A 433 -14.37 -41.79 -2.89
C GLY A 433 -13.98 -41.76 -4.38
N LYS A 434 -14.81 -41.19 -5.26
CA LYS A 434 -14.54 -41.10 -6.71
C LYS A 434 -13.83 -39.79 -7.05
N LEU A 435 -12.91 -39.84 -8.00
CA LEU A 435 -12.27 -38.63 -8.55
C LEU A 435 -13.33 -37.68 -9.11
N ARG A 436 -13.21 -36.40 -8.77
CA ARG A 436 -14.09 -35.34 -9.27
C ARG A 436 -13.59 -34.86 -10.63
N ALA A 437 -13.71 -35.75 -11.61
CA ALA A 437 -13.37 -35.54 -13.00
C ALA A 437 -14.51 -36.05 -13.89
N PHE A 438 -14.90 -35.29 -14.91
CA PHE A 438 -15.91 -35.73 -15.88
C PHE A 438 -15.59 -35.22 -17.28
N LYS A 439 -15.96 -36.03 -18.28
CA LYS A 439 -15.78 -35.72 -19.70
C LYS A 439 -16.87 -34.75 -20.18
N THR A 440 -16.49 -33.73 -20.94
CA THR A 440 -17.42 -32.78 -21.57
C THR A 440 -17.96 -33.32 -22.88
N LYS A 441 -18.93 -32.63 -23.48
CA LYS A 441 -19.51 -33.02 -24.78
C LYS A 441 -18.49 -32.96 -25.91
N GLU A 442 -17.50 -32.09 -25.77
CA GLU A 442 -16.40 -31.86 -26.71
C GLU A 442 -15.26 -32.88 -26.53
N GLY A 443 -15.39 -33.83 -25.60
CA GLY A 443 -14.39 -34.87 -25.35
C GLY A 443 -13.24 -34.44 -24.43
N LEU A 444 -13.26 -33.23 -23.88
CA LEU A 444 -12.29 -32.75 -22.89
C LEU A 444 -12.65 -33.21 -21.47
N TRP A 445 -11.72 -33.13 -20.53
CA TRP A 445 -11.96 -33.47 -19.12
C TRP A 445 -11.99 -32.23 -18.24
N ARG A 446 -13.03 -32.14 -17.40
CA ARG A 446 -13.12 -31.16 -16.31
C ARG A 446 -12.68 -31.80 -15.01
N VAL A 447 -11.49 -31.46 -14.55
CA VAL A 447 -10.86 -32.05 -13.36
C VAL A 447 -10.83 -31.03 -12.23
N SER A 448 -11.45 -31.34 -11.10
CA SER A 448 -11.39 -30.48 -9.92
C SER A 448 -10.16 -30.79 -9.09
N THR A 449 -9.38 -29.78 -8.74
CA THR A 449 -8.09 -29.90 -8.05
C THR A 449 -7.95 -28.84 -6.96
N LYS A 450 -7.04 -29.06 -6.02
CA LYS A 450 -6.75 -28.14 -4.92
C LYS A 450 -5.88 -26.97 -5.40
N VAL A 451 -6.13 -25.77 -4.88
CA VAL A 451 -5.16 -24.67 -4.98
C VAL A 451 -4.02 -24.96 -4.02
N LEU A 452 -2.83 -25.16 -4.55
CA LEU A 452 -1.60 -25.36 -3.76
C LEU A 452 -0.91 -24.01 -3.50
N GLY A 453 0.03 -24.02 -2.56
CA GLY A 453 0.81 -22.86 -2.14
C GLY A 453 1.78 -22.32 -3.21
N PRO A 454 2.83 -21.57 -2.80
CA PRO A 454 3.70 -20.88 -3.74
C PRO A 454 4.45 -21.87 -4.64
N THR A 455 4.79 -21.42 -5.86
CA THR A 455 5.65 -22.22 -6.74
C THR A 455 7.04 -22.36 -6.15
N LEU A 456 7.71 -23.48 -6.46
CA LEU A 456 9.07 -23.79 -6.06
C LEU A 456 10.01 -22.62 -6.42
N LYS A 457 9.91 -22.09 -7.66
CA LYS A 457 10.64 -20.89 -8.08
C LYS A 457 10.42 -19.68 -7.18
N ASN A 458 9.18 -19.38 -6.80
CA ASN A 458 8.87 -18.23 -5.94
C ASN A 458 9.33 -18.45 -4.50
N PHE A 459 9.20 -19.67 -3.99
CA PHE A 459 9.66 -20.03 -2.66
C PHE A 459 11.19 -19.91 -2.53
N MET A 460 11.95 -20.45 -3.49
CA MET A 460 13.41 -20.33 -3.51
C MET A 460 13.87 -18.88 -3.53
N ARG A 461 13.16 -18.02 -4.28
CA ARG A 461 13.43 -16.58 -4.32
C ARG A 461 13.18 -15.90 -3.00
N SER A 462 12.35 -16.42 -2.11
CA SER A 462 12.07 -15.80 -0.81
C SER A 462 13.18 -16.02 0.23
N GLY A 463 14.18 -16.86 -0.05
CA GLY A 463 15.35 -17.08 0.80
C GLY A 463 15.19 -18.20 1.82
N GLY A 464 14.36 -19.21 1.54
CA GLY A 464 14.34 -20.47 2.28
C GLY A 464 15.56 -21.34 1.97
N TYR A 465 16.76 -20.87 2.32
CA TYR A 465 18.02 -21.51 1.92
C TYR A 465 18.26 -22.87 2.57
N GLU A 466 17.79 -23.06 3.81
CA GLU A 466 18.04 -24.29 4.58
C GLU A 466 17.41 -25.55 3.97
N THR A 467 16.48 -25.41 3.02
CA THR A 467 15.77 -26.53 2.38
C THR A 467 16.00 -26.61 0.86
N HIS A 468 16.97 -25.86 0.32
CA HIS A 468 17.17 -25.77 -1.13
C HIS A 468 17.54 -27.12 -1.75
N GLU A 469 18.52 -27.81 -1.16
CA GLU A 469 19.01 -29.12 -1.64
C GLU A 469 17.93 -30.20 -1.50
N GLU A 470 17.20 -30.20 -0.38
CA GLU A 470 16.10 -31.14 -0.15
C GLU A 470 15.01 -30.98 -1.22
N LEU A 471 14.63 -29.75 -1.55
CA LEU A 471 13.62 -29.46 -2.56
C LEU A 471 14.05 -29.86 -3.98
N LEU A 472 15.33 -29.68 -4.33
CA LEU A 472 15.87 -30.14 -5.61
C LEU A 472 15.88 -31.67 -5.69
N LEU A 473 16.28 -32.35 -4.61
CA LEU A 473 16.24 -33.81 -4.54
C LEU A 473 14.80 -34.33 -4.64
N MET A 474 13.83 -33.68 -3.99
CA MET A 474 12.41 -34.01 -4.15
C MET A 474 11.96 -33.82 -5.60
N GLN A 475 12.38 -32.74 -6.26
CA GLN A 475 12.07 -32.46 -7.66
C GLN A 475 12.59 -33.57 -8.58
N GLU A 476 13.86 -33.97 -8.41
CA GLU A 476 14.49 -35.07 -9.16
C GLU A 476 13.75 -36.39 -8.96
N LYS A 477 13.42 -36.75 -7.71
CA LYS A 477 12.63 -37.95 -7.40
C LYS A 477 11.25 -37.93 -8.07
N ILE A 478 10.60 -36.77 -8.15
CA ILE A 478 9.30 -36.65 -8.85
C ILE A 478 9.49 -36.93 -10.35
N ILE A 479 10.53 -36.36 -10.97
CA ILE A 479 10.85 -36.58 -12.38
C ILE A 479 11.15 -38.06 -12.65
N ASP A 480 11.94 -38.71 -11.79
CA ASP A 480 12.25 -40.13 -11.89
C ASP A 480 11.00 -41.01 -11.77
N GLY A 481 10.07 -40.67 -10.88
CA GLY A 481 8.81 -41.40 -10.77
C GLY A 481 7.92 -41.26 -12.00
N LEU A 482 7.86 -40.06 -12.61
CA LEU A 482 7.16 -39.86 -13.89
C LEU A 482 7.80 -40.69 -15.01
N ASN A 483 9.14 -40.74 -15.07
CA ASN A 483 9.88 -41.58 -16.02
C ASN A 483 9.60 -43.07 -15.83
N LYS A 484 9.60 -43.57 -14.58
CA LYS A 484 9.25 -44.97 -14.24
C LYS A 484 7.83 -45.32 -14.68
N LEU A 485 6.91 -44.35 -14.58
CA LEU A 485 5.52 -44.49 -15.03
C LEU A 485 5.37 -44.32 -16.56
N LYS A 486 6.44 -44.01 -17.29
CA LYS A 486 6.42 -43.67 -18.72
C LYS A 486 5.50 -42.50 -19.04
N ILE A 487 5.50 -41.47 -18.19
CA ILE A 487 4.69 -40.26 -18.34
C ILE A 487 5.62 -39.10 -18.71
N SER A 488 5.40 -38.50 -19.88
CA SER A 488 6.00 -37.22 -20.25
C SER A 488 5.07 -36.09 -19.87
N HIS A 489 5.50 -35.18 -18.99
CA HIS A 489 4.69 -34.03 -18.56
C HIS A 489 4.62 -32.90 -19.61
N GLY A 490 5.58 -32.84 -20.53
CA GLY A 490 5.67 -31.83 -21.59
C GLY A 490 6.39 -30.52 -21.21
N HIS A 491 6.32 -30.06 -19.96
CA HIS A 491 6.85 -28.74 -19.57
C HIS A 491 7.17 -28.64 -18.06
N LEU A 492 7.97 -29.58 -17.53
CA LEU A 492 8.43 -29.52 -16.14
C LEU A 492 9.51 -28.46 -15.96
N HIS A 493 9.24 -27.47 -15.12
CA HIS A 493 10.17 -26.43 -14.69
C HIS A 493 9.77 -25.92 -13.30
N GLY A 494 10.62 -25.14 -12.62
CA GLY A 494 10.37 -24.72 -11.22
C GLY A 494 9.08 -23.91 -10.96
N ASN A 495 8.39 -23.41 -12.00
CA ASN A 495 7.05 -22.82 -11.86
C ASN A 495 5.91 -23.86 -11.80
N ASN A 496 6.18 -25.09 -12.23
CA ASN A 496 5.23 -26.22 -12.28
C ASN A 496 5.45 -27.19 -11.11
N PHE A 497 6.09 -26.69 -10.06
CA PHE A 497 6.13 -27.33 -8.76
C PHE A 497 5.57 -26.36 -7.74
N CYS A 498 4.70 -26.84 -6.85
CA CYS A 498 4.13 -26.06 -5.75
C CYS A 498 4.49 -26.67 -4.40
N ILE A 499 4.68 -25.80 -3.42
CA ILE A 499 4.99 -26.18 -2.05
C ILE A 499 3.75 -26.07 -1.18
N GLU A 500 3.54 -27.07 -0.33
CA GLU A 500 2.62 -27.03 0.81
C GLU A 500 3.37 -27.33 2.10
N PHE A 501 2.87 -26.79 3.21
CA PHE A 501 3.30 -27.18 4.54
C PHE A 501 2.24 -28.10 5.14
N HIS A 502 2.65 -29.29 5.57
CA HIS A 502 1.78 -30.26 6.19
C HIS A 502 2.45 -30.81 7.45
N GLU A 503 1.85 -30.54 8.61
CA GLU A 503 2.36 -31.02 9.91
C GLU A 503 3.84 -30.65 10.16
N GLY A 504 4.21 -29.42 9.75
CA GLY A 504 5.59 -28.92 9.89
C GLY A 504 6.57 -29.43 8.83
N LYS A 505 6.16 -30.34 7.94
CA LYS A 505 6.97 -30.82 6.80
C LYS A 505 6.65 -30.05 5.53
N ILE A 506 7.67 -29.86 4.70
CA ILE A 506 7.52 -29.34 3.34
C ILE A 506 7.12 -30.49 2.41
N ARG A 507 6.10 -30.26 1.59
CA ARG A 507 5.68 -31.16 0.51
C ARG A 507 5.75 -30.45 -0.82
N LEU A 508 6.41 -31.09 -1.78
CA LEU A 508 6.52 -30.63 -3.16
C LEU A 508 5.56 -31.41 -4.06
N TYR A 509 4.83 -30.71 -4.91
CA TYR A 509 3.89 -31.30 -5.86
C TYR A 509 4.20 -30.81 -7.27
N ALA A 510 4.33 -31.72 -8.24
CA ALA A 510 4.25 -31.37 -9.65
C ALA A 510 2.82 -30.96 -10.01
N ILE A 511 2.65 -29.89 -10.79
CA ILE A 511 1.37 -29.34 -11.21
C ILE A 511 1.34 -29.07 -12.71
N ASP A 512 0.15 -28.82 -13.25
CA ASP A 512 -0.03 -28.42 -14.67
C ASP A 512 0.16 -29.58 -15.66
N PHE A 513 -0.52 -30.70 -15.42
CA PHE A 513 -0.48 -31.88 -16.30
C PHE A 513 -1.28 -31.71 -17.62
N ASP A 514 -1.50 -30.49 -18.10
CA ASP A 514 -2.35 -30.23 -19.27
C ASP A 514 -1.73 -30.67 -20.61
N GLN A 515 -0.42 -30.90 -20.66
CA GLN A 515 0.32 -31.47 -21.79
C GLN A 515 0.85 -32.89 -21.50
N ALA A 516 0.37 -33.55 -20.45
CA ALA A 516 0.88 -34.86 -20.09
C ALA A 516 0.51 -35.94 -21.13
N VAL A 517 1.46 -36.84 -21.38
CA VAL A 517 1.32 -37.99 -22.27
C VAL A 517 1.82 -39.24 -21.56
N SER A 518 1.02 -40.31 -21.58
CA SER A 518 1.35 -41.62 -20.96
C SER A 518 1.31 -42.76 -21.97
#